data_AF-A0AAV3X618-F1
#
_entry.id   AF-A0AAV3X618-F1
#
_cell.length_a   1.000
_cell.length_b   1.000
_cell.length_c   1.000
_cell.angle_alpha   90.00
_cell.angle_beta   90.00
_cell.angle_gamma   90.00
#
_symmetry.space_group_name_H-M   'P 1'
#
loop_
_entity.id
_entity.type
_entity.pdbx_description
1 polymer ?
#
loop_
_entity_poly.entity_id
_entity_poly.type
_entity_poly.pdbx_seq_one_letter_code
_entity_poly.pdbx_strand_id
1 'polypeptide(L)'
;MQNADKVAATAVRQRFAEQHPDDWQILNKIGKDEVAVYFGSCDRVEDILHCLDVPVTMNPDAKKLEAKIIFVNCFGSYHQDLISHLARQVEASKWLVSSDWANGHLMAKAFPNKVQWTWRSTGD
;
A
#
# COMPACT_ATOMS: atom_id res chain seq x y z
N MET A 1 -3.89 19.79 5.03
CA MET A 1 -2.91 18.81 4.56
C MET A 1 -2.85 18.71 3.04
N GLN A 2 -4.01 18.68 2.35
CA GLN A 2 -4.08 18.55 0.87
C GLN A 2 -3.12 19.41 0.04
N ASN A 3 -2.81 20.66 0.42
CA ASN A 3 -1.89 21.50 -0.35
C ASN A 3 -0.43 20.99 -0.29
N ALA A 4 0.01 20.51 0.87
CA ALA A 4 1.36 19.96 1.01
C ALA A 4 1.50 18.68 0.16
N ASP A 5 0.50 17.80 0.21
CA ASP A 5 0.47 16.55 -0.57
C ASP A 5 0.46 16.83 -2.07
N LYS A 6 -0.33 17.83 -2.52
CA LYS A 6 -0.37 18.26 -3.93
C LYS A 6 0.98 18.83 -4.40
N VAL A 7 1.63 19.67 -3.58
CA VAL A 7 2.94 20.23 -3.91
C VAL A 7 3.99 19.11 -4.00
N ALA A 8 3.99 18.20 -3.04
CA ALA A 8 4.89 17.04 -3.05
C ALA A 8 4.65 16.14 -4.28
N ALA A 9 3.39 15.81 -4.58
CA ALA A 9 3.03 15.00 -5.75
C ALA A 9 3.45 15.67 -7.06
N THR A 10 3.25 16.99 -7.18
CA THR A 10 3.72 17.77 -8.33
C THR A 10 5.23 17.66 -8.50
N ALA A 11 5.99 17.85 -7.41
CA ALA A 11 7.45 17.76 -7.45
C ALA A 11 7.94 16.34 -7.80
N VAL A 12 7.29 15.29 -7.28
CA VAL A 12 7.61 13.90 -7.61
C VAL A 12 7.34 13.62 -9.09
N ARG A 13 6.16 13.99 -9.59
CA ARG A 13 5.79 13.75 -10.99
C ARG A 13 6.69 14.52 -11.95
N GLN A 14 7.03 15.77 -11.63
CA GLN A 14 7.98 16.56 -12.42
C GLN A 14 9.36 15.89 -12.46
N ARG A 15 9.87 15.42 -11.32
CA ARG A 15 11.18 14.76 -11.28
C ARG A 15 11.21 13.46 -12.07
N PHE A 16 10.13 12.67 -12.05
CA PHE A 16 10.01 11.49 -12.92
C PHE A 16 10.01 11.89 -14.40
N ALA A 17 9.27 12.92 -14.79
CA ALA A 17 9.24 13.38 -16.18
C ALA A 17 10.62 13.84 -16.68
N GLU A 18 11.40 14.50 -15.84
CA GLU A 18 12.73 15.04 -16.19
C GLU A 18 13.84 13.99 -16.15
N GLN A 19 13.84 13.12 -15.14
CA GLN A 19 14.98 12.24 -14.85
C GLN A 19 14.73 10.77 -15.24
N HIS A 20 13.46 10.36 -15.30
CA HIS A 20 13.05 8.97 -15.56
C HIS A 20 11.83 8.93 -16.50
N PRO A 21 11.95 9.43 -17.74
CA PRO A 21 10.81 9.61 -18.65
C PRO A 21 10.09 8.29 -18.98
N ASP A 22 10.82 7.16 -19.02
CA ASP A 22 10.23 5.83 -19.22
C ASP A 22 9.34 5.42 -18.04
N ASP A 23 9.83 5.62 -16.80
CA ASP A 23 9.05 5.34 -15.59
C ASP A 23 7.86 6.29 -15.45
N TRP A 24 8.01 7.55 -15.88
CA TRP A 24 6.90 8.51 -15.93
C TRP A 24 5.78 8.05 -16.85
N GLN A 25 6.11 7.48 -18.02
CA GLN A 25 5.12 6.90 -18.92
C GLN A 25 4.43 5.68 -18.31
N ILE A 26 5.17 4.84 -17.58
CA ILE A 26 4.61 3.68 -16.87
C ILE A 26 3.65 4.15 -15.77
N LEU A 27 4.05 5.13 -14.96
CA LEU A 27 3.23 5.71 -13.89
C LEU A 27 1.88 6.22 -14.42
N ASN A 28 1.87 6.85 -15.61
CA ASN A 28 0.65 7.36 -16.24
C ASN A 28 -0.25 6.29 -16.88
N LYS A 29 0.22 5.04 -16.95
CA LYS A 29 -0.52 3.91 -17.54
C LYS A 29 -1.11 2.97 -16.48
N ILE A 30 -0.83 3.19 -15.19
CA ILE A 30 -1.33 2.36 -14.11
C ILE A 30 -2.86 2.35 -14.14
N GLY A 31 -3.45 1.16 -14.28
CA GLY A 31 -4.88 0.94 -14.22
C GLY A 31 -5.42 0.85 -12.79
N LYS A 32 -6.71 1.14 -12.62
CA LYS A 32 -7.40 1.11 -11.32
C LYS A 32 -7.33 -0.25 -10.61
N ASP A 33 -7.29 -1.33 -11.39
CA ASP A 33 -7.28 -2.69 -10.86
C ASP A 33 -5.87 -3.17 -10.48
N GLU A 34 -4.83 -2.38 -10.74
CA GLU A 34 -3.43 -2.75 -10.44
C GLU A 34 -3.02 -2.41 -9.01
N VAL A 35 -3.70 -1.46 -8.37
CA VAL A 35 -3.42 -0.97 -7.03
C VAL A 35 -4.64 -1.12 -6.13
N ALA A 36 -4.50 -1.90 -5.07
CA ALA A 36 -5.51 -2.05 -4.03
C ALA A 36 -5.08 -1.31 -2.77
N VAL A 37 -6.03 -0.68 -2.07
CA VAL A 37 -5.80 -0.03 -0.78
C VAL A 37 -6.81 -0.54 0.22
N TYR A 38 -6.35 -1.02 1.37
CA TYR A 38 -7.18 -1.36 2.52
C TYR A 38 -7.10 -0.24 3.56
N PHE A 39 -8.27 0.26 3.99
CA PHE A 39 -8.34 1.40 4.91
C PHE A 39 -7.81 1.05 6.30
N GLY A 40 -7.17 2.04 6.92
CA GLY A 40 -6.71 2.02 8.30
C GLY A 40 -7.39 3.10 9.13
N SER A 41 -6.94 3.27 10.38
CA SER A 41 -7.53 4.26 11.29
C SER A 41 -6.95 5.66 11.13
N CYS A 42 -5.68 5.78 10.76
CA CYS A 42 -4.98 7.07 10.72
C CYS A 42 -4.41 7.37 9.34
N ASP A 43 -3.76 6.41 8.71
CA ASP A 43 -3.07 6.61 7.45
C ASP A 43 -4.05 6.62 6.28
N ARG A 44 -3.74 7.47 5.30
CA ARG A 44 -4.60 7.79 4.16
C ARG A 44 -3.79 7.80 2.88
N VAL A 45 -3.13 6.69 2.55
CA VAL A 45 -2.31 6.59 1.33
C VAL A 45 -3.13 6.84 0.06
N GLU A 46 -4.43 6.55 0.09
CA GLU A 46 -5.36 6.83 -1.00
C GLU A 46 -5.40 8.31 -1.37
N ASP A 47 -5.25 9.22 -0.40
CA ASP A 47 -5.24 10.66 -0.63
C ASP A 47 -3.94 11.08 -1.35
N ILE A 48 -2.82 10.44 -1.01
CA ILE A 48 -1.51 10.65 -1.66
C ILE A 48 -1.50 10.08 -3.08
N LEU A 49 -1.98 8.86 -3.26
CA LEU A 49 -2.09 8.21 -4.57
C LEU A 49 -3.03 8.98 -5.49
N HIS A 50 -4.13 9.53 -4.95
CA HIS A 50 -4.99 10.44 -5.69
C HIS A 50 -4.26 11.71 -6.13
N CYS A 51 -3.46 12.34 -5.27
CA CYS A 51 -2.66 13.51 -5.66
C CYS A 51 -1.59 13.18 -6.71
N LEU A 52 -1.13 11.92 -6.77
CA LEU A 52 -0.19 11.43 -7.77
C LEU A 52 -0.85 10.99 -9.08
N ASP A 53 -2.17 11.14 -9.23
CA ASP A 53 -2.97 10.63 -10.34
C ASP A 53 -2.89 9.09 -10.52
N VAL A 54 -2.67 8.36 -9.43
CA VAL A 54 -2.65 6.88 -9.43
C VAL A 54 -4.04 6.36 -9.04
N PRO A 55 -4.77 5.69 -9.95
CA PRO A 55 -6.09 5.15 -9.64
C PRO A 55 -5.97 3.93 -8.72
N VAL A 56 -6.89 3.83 -7.76
CA VAL A 56 -6.89 2.75 -6.77
C VAL A 56 -8.27 2.10 -6.62
N THR A 57 -8.26 0.84 -6.21
CA THR A 57 -9.45 0.13 -5.73
C THR A 57 -9.43 0.03 -4.21
N MET A 58 -10.43 0.63 -3.55
CA MET A 58 -10.54 0.67 -2.09
C MET A 58 -11.25 -0.59 -1.55
N ASN A 59 -10.69 -1.21 -0.51
CA ASN A 59 -11.20 -2.43 0.15
C ASN A 59 -11.78 -3.50 -0.81
N PRO A 60 -11.05 -3.91 -1.87
CA PRO A 60 -11.52 -5.01 -2.71
C PRO A 60 -11.61 -6.33 -1.93
N ASP A 61 -12.31 -7.31 -2.48
CA ASP A 61 -12.31 -8.66 -1.93
C ASP A 61 -10.91 -9.29 -2.09
N ALA A 62 -10.21 -9.51 -0.97
CA ALA A 62 -8.89 -10.11 -0.94
C ALA A 62 -8.82 -11.52 -1.55
N LYS A 63 -9.95 -12.23 -1.68
CA LYS A 63 -10.02 -13.54 -2.33
C LYS A 63 -9.91 -13.47 -3.85
N LYS A 64 -10.33 -12.34 -4.44
CA LYS A 64 -10.42 -12.13 -5.89
C LYS A 64 -9.59 -10.93 -6.34
N LEU A 65 -8.51 -10.68 -5.61
CA LEU A 65 -7.68 -9.53 -5.86
C LEU A 65 -6.95 -9.73 -7.18
N GLU A 66 -7.06 -8.79 -8.11
CA GLU A 66 -6.26 -8.76 -9.34
C GLU A 66 -5.03 -7.85 -9.20
N ALA A 67 -5.13 -6.85 -8.30
CA ALA A 67 -4.07 -5.88 -8.01
C ALA A 67 -2.72 -6.54 -7.74
N LYS A 68 -1.68 -5.92 -8.31
CA LYS A 68 -0.27 -6.32 -8.16
C LYS A 68 0.37 -5.67 -6.94
N ILE A 69 -0.09 -4.47 -6.59
CA ILE A 69 0.35 -3.73 -5.41
C ILE A 69 -0.81 -3.60 -4.45
N ILE A 70 -0.54 -3.91 -3.19
CA ILE A 70 -1.50 -3.91 -2.10
C ILE A 70 -0.97 -2.96 -1.04
N PHE A 71 -1.66 -1.84 -0.85
CA PHE A 71 -1.44 -0.97 0.29
C PHE A 71 -2.36 -1.38 1.43
N VAL A 72 -1.82 -1.46 2.63
CA VAL A 72 -2.57 -1.66 3.87
C VAL A 72 -2.20 -0.52 4.81
N ASN A 73 -3.16 0.37 5.05
CA ASN A 73 -2.95 1.50 5.97
C ASN A 73 -2.90 1.00 7.44
N CYS A 74 -2.38 1.85 8.32
CA CYS A 74 -2.10 1.55 9.73
C CYS A 74 -3.27 1.07 10.58
N PHE A 75 -2.91 0.56 11.76
CA PHE A 75 -3.70 -0.27 12.66
C PHE A 75 -5.23 -0.13 12.56
N GLY A 76 -5.84 -1.04 11.81
CA GLY A 76 -7.24 -1.42 11.96
C GLY A 76 -7.31 -2.85 12.50
N SER A 77 -8.35 -3.18 13.25
CA SER A 77 -8.68 -4.57 13.59
C SER A 77 -9.09 -5.32 12.31
N TYR A 78 -8.14 -5.60 11.42
CA TYR A 78 -8.39 -6.40 10.24
C TYR A 78 -8.82 -7.80 10.71
N HIS A 79 -9.94 -8.27 10.17
CA HIS A 79 -10.39 -9.61 10.44
C HIS A 79 -9.31 -10.63 10.03
N GLN A 80 -9.14 -11.69 10.82
CA GLN A 80 -8.13 -12.72 10.57
C GLN A 80 -8.25 -13.36 9.18
N ASP A 81 -9.47 -13.44 8.64
CA ASP A 81 -9.70 -13.91 7.28
C ASP A 81 -9.06 -13.00 6.22
N LEU A 82 -9.24 -11.69 6.35
CA LEU A 82 -8.61 -10.71 5.47
C LEU A 82 -7.08 -10.84 5.53
N ILE A 83 -6.51 -10.90 6.74
CA ILE A 83 -5.07 -11.08 6.94
C ILE A 83 -4.58 -12.37 6.24
N SER A 84 -5.33 -13.47 6.38
CA SER A 84 -5.00 -14.75 5.76
C SER A 84 -5.02 -14.68 4.24
N HIS A 85 -6.01 -13.99 3.66
CA HIS A 85 -6.10 -13.83 2.23
C HIS A 85 -5.00 -12.92 1.68
N LEU A 86 -4.71 -11.80 2.35
CA LEU A 86 -3.61 -10.91 1.96
C LEU A 86 -2.26 -11.62 2.02
N ALA A 87 -2.00 -12.44 3.04
CA ALA A 87 -0.79 -13.24 3.11
C ALA A 87 -0.65 -14.19 1.90
N ARG A 88 -1.72 -14.89 1.51
CA ARG A 88 -1.72 -15.74 0.30
C ARG A 88 -1.48 -14.94 -0.98
N GLN A 89 -1.99 -13.72 -1.06
CA GLN A 89 -1.74 -12.84 -2.20
C GLN A 89 -0.25 -12.46 -2.31
N VAL A 90 0.42 -12.22 -1.17
CA VAL A 90 1.88 -12.00 -1.11
C VAL A 90 2.66 -13.25 -1.52
N GLU A 91 2.27 -14.43 -1.02
CA GLU A 91 2.86 -15.71 -1.46
C GLU A 91 2.71 -15.90 -2.98
N ALA A 92 1.61 -15.42 -3.57
CA ALA A 92 1.38 -15.38 -5.02
C ALA A 92 2.16 -14.24 -5.74
N SER A 93 3.24 -13.74 -5.14
CA SER A 93 4.17 -12.74 -5.69
C SER A 93 3.59 -11.33 -5.87
N LYS A 94 2.58 -10.96 -5.08
CA LYS A 94 2.08 -9.58 -5.04
C LYS A 94 2.83 -8.74 -4.02
N TRP A 95 2.93 -7.45 -4.31
CA TRP A 95 3.63 -6.50 -3.48
C TRP A 95 2.72 -6.00 -2.36
N LEU A 96 3.18 -6.10 -1.12
CA LEU A 96 2.50 -5.55 0.05
C LEU A 96 3.28 -4.34 0.57
N VAL A 97 2.58 -3.23 0.73
CA VAL A 97 3.11 -1.97 1.25
C VAL A 97 2.29 -1.57 2.47
N SER A 98 2.96 -1.23 3.57
CA SER A 98 2.35 -0.70 4.78
C SER A 98 3.20 0.46 5.28
N SER A 99 2.55 1.52 5.75
CA SER A 99 3.19 2.64 6.43
C SER A 99 3.47 2.36 7.90
N ASP A 100 2.87 1.30 8.47
CA ASP A 100 2.93 1.01 9.89
C ASP A 100 3.51 -0.39 10.17
N TRP A 101 4.48 -0.41 11.08
CA TRP A 101 5.13 -1.62 11.62
C TRP A 101 4.29 -2.31 12.69
N ALA A 102 3.32 -1.61 13.29
CA ALA A 102 2.42 -2.14 14.32
C ALA A 102 1.39 -3.14 13.77
N ASN A 103 1.32 -3.32 12.44
CA ASN A 103 0.54 -4.41 11.82
C ASN A 103 1.29 -5.76 11.89
N GLY A 104 1.90 -6.06 13.04
CA GLY A 104 2.78 -7.21 13.24
C GLY A 104 2.11 -8.55 12.94
N HIS A 105 0.81 -8.66 13.19
CA HIS A 105 0.03 -9.85 12.87
C HIS A 105 -0.10 -10.09 11.35
N LEU A 106 -0.27 -9.04 10.55
CA LEU A 106 -0.25 -9.16 9.10
C LEU A 106 1.15 -9.41 8.58
N MET A 107 2.13 -8.62 9.01
CA MET A 107 3.49 -8.71 8.48
C MET A 107 4.13 -10.06 8.77
N ALA A 108 3.98 -10.59 10.00
CA ALA A 108 4.50 -11.91 10.34
C ALA A 108 3.83 -13.04 9.55
N LYS A 109 2.54 -12.88 9.19
CA LYS A 109 1.80 -13.87 8.41
C LYS A 109 2.10 -13.78 6.91
N ALA A 110 2.26 -12.58 6.38
CA ALA A 110 2.59 -12.35 4.97
C ALA A 110 4.06 -12.70 4.66
N PHE A 111 4.96 -12.61 5.64
CA PHE A 111 6.38 -12.87 5.48
C PHE A 111 6.91 -13.85 6.54
N PRO A 112 6.42 -15.10 6.54
CA PRO A 112 6.80 -16.09 7.54
C PRO A 112 8.32 -16.35 7.50
N ASN A 113 8.93 -16.49 8.68
CA ASN A 113 10.38 -16.69 8.87
C ASN A 113 11.27 -15.52 8.40
N LYS A 114 10.68 -14.38 8.00
CA LYS A 114 11.41 -13.15 7.65
C LYS A 114 11.10 -12.02 8.61
N VAL A 115 9.82 -11.88 8.97
CA VAL A 115 9.33 -10.91 9.95
C VAL A 115 8.63 -11.67 11.08
N GLN A 116 8.93 -11.30 12.32
CA GLN A 116 8.29 -11.89 13.50
C GLN A 116 7.98 -10.79 14.51
N TRP A 117 6.76 -10.83 15.05
CA TRP A 117 6.40 -9.97 16.16
C TRP A 117 7.14 -10.41 17.44
N THR A 118 7.89 -9.49 18.04
CA THR A 118 8.73 -9.77 19.22
C THR A 118 8.02 -9.51 20.55
N TRP A 119 6.77 -9.06 20.52
CA TRP A 119 5.97 -8.69 21.71
C TRP A 119 6.58 -7.59 22.57
N ARG A 120 7.55 -6.85 22.05
CA ARG A 120 8.18 -5.71 22.71
C ARG A 120 7.62 -4.42 22.11
N SER A 121 7.19 -3.51 22.96
CA SER A 121 6.92 -2.14 22.52
C SER A 121 8.24 -1.51 22.07
N THR A 122 8.22 -0.86 20.91
CA THR A 122 9.21 0.15 20.57
C THR A 122 8.76 1.49 21.16
N GLY A 123 9.70 2.34 21.54
CA GLY A 123 9.37 3.74 21.86
C GLY A 123 9.13 4.54 20.59
N ASP A 124 8.43 5.66 20.72
CA ASP A 124 8.34 6.69 19.69
C ASP A 124 9.61 7.57 19.67
#